data_AF-A0A3A4S6N4-F1
#
_entry.id   AF-A0A3A4S6N4-F1
#
_cell.length_a   1.000
_cell.length_b   1.000
_cell.length_c   1.000
_cell.angle_alpha   90.00
_cell.angle_beta   90.00
_cell.angle_gamma   90.00
#
_symmetry.space_group_name_H-M   'P 1'
#
loop_
_entity.id
_entity.type
_entity.pdbx_description
1 polymer ?
#
loop_
_entity_poly.entity_id
_entity_poly.type
_entity_poly.pdbx_seq_one_letter_code
_entity_poly.pdbx_strand_id
1 'polypeptide(L)'
;MKDATLSIIALLHPTVHLIKNIPEIKISFLISVFLLYDMENVLTNFKQKAGGTFMCKRAISRSLLTVSILVTGIFFSVPVMAYNVVVDNLGGISSNGSFVNHVWTPTGEPSNLSWADLQTEISSNNVEIITNGSGTITIIPVFNCTLASDRQLTLTAQGGITIGGINALAGTGKLNVVAHATGPVSHITAGTHTNGGSFTSYGTDFSSPGGGISTSGGNVLLQHTGTVSISGGGIRTGGGSFTSYGTDFSVSASALGTEGGNVNLHHSGTVSIIDFGVQTGGGSFTSSGTDFITGGNGLLTNGGNAVLNHTGTVTITSIRTDSGSFTSSGTDLLTTSSGLQTGGGNARLNHSGNLNLTEGGINTGGGSFTSSGTGFRTEDNGLRTFGGNASLTHTGNLEITEGGIGTDGGDLRINSSATASFSGNGVYTNGGTILVQSNGLIHVNTGAGFTSGPANGGDITLRSATGITLDSPVSSLPGTGGVLSLEGNTAAIVLNMSPVLGAGNITLYVGSLQPASIPTLSEWGMIIMSFILLMAALQAIRQKTGFSSQA
;
A
#
# COMPACT_ATOMS: atom_id res chain seq x y z
N MET A 1 30.98 17.87 -28.26
CA MET A 1 31.14 16.42 -27.96
C MET A 1 29.98 15.61 -28.57
N LYS A 2 29.82 15.67 -29.90
CA LYS A 2 28.87 14.85 -30.66
C LYS A 2 29.39 14.42 -32.06
N ASP A 3 30.67 14.67 -32.36
CA ASP A 3 31.28 14.45 -33.69
C ASP A 3 32.47 13.48 -33.71
N ALA A 4 32.65 12.65 -32.66
CA ALA A 4 33.76 11.68 -32.63
C ALA A 4 33.36 10.24 -33.03
N THR A 5 32.07 9.96 -33.24
CA THR A 5 31.60 8.57 -33.40
C THR A 5 31.36 8.15 -34.86
N LEU A 6 31.49 9.05 -35.84
CA LEU A 6 31.16 8.74 -37.24
C LEU A 6 32.35 8.51 -38.19
N SER A 7 33.61 8.69 -37.75
CA SER A 7 34.78 8.57 -38.64
C SER A 7 35.49 7.21 -38.65
N ILE A 8 35.03 6.22 -37.88
CA ILE A 8 35.67 4.87 -37.85
C ILE A 8 35.00 3.89 -38.82
N ILE A 9 33.80 4.19 -39.33
CA ILE A 9 33.05 3.28 -40.21
C ILE A 9 33.42 3.46 -41.71
N ALA A 10 34.17 4.50 -42.08
CA ALA A 10 34.49 4.80 -43.48
C ALA A 10 35.81 4.18 -44.01
N LEU A 11 36.55 3.43 -43.19
CA LEU A 11 37.88 2.90 -43.57
C LEU A 11 37.94 1.38 -43.81
N LEU A 12 36.80 0.71 -43.86
CA LEU A 12 36.72 -0.74 -44.08
C LEU A 12 35.80 -1.07 -45.28
N HIS A 13 36.31 -0.89 -46.50
CA HIS A 13 35.95 -1.70 -47.67
C HIS A 13 37.09 -1.61 -48.69
N PRO A 14 37.52 -2.72 -49.34
CA PRO A 14 36.63 -3.64 -50.03
C PRO A 14 36.97 -5.12 -49.83
N THR A 15 36.29 -5.80 -48.90
CA THR A 15 36.18 -7.27 -48.90
C THR A 15 34.96 -7.71 -48.07
N VAL A 16 33.76 -7.31 -48.49
CA VAL A 16 32.52 -7.94 -47.98
C VAL A 16 31.64 -8.32 -49.17
N HIS A 17 32.08 -9.36 -49.87
CA HIS A 17 31.21 -10.18 -50.71
C HIS A 17 31.35 -11.64 -50.28
N LEU A 18 31.09 -11.91 -49.00
CA LEU A 18 30.68 -13.21 -48.47
C LEU A 18 30.44 -12.99 -46.97
N ILE A 19 29.19 -12.95 -46.52
CA ILE A 19 28.70 -13.31 -45.16
C ILE A 19 27.21 -12.95 -45.21
N LYS A 20 26.36 -13.91 -45.59
CA LYS A 20 24.90 -13.75 -45.53
C LYS A 20 24.22 -14.72 -44.56
N ASN A 21 24.96 -15.54 -43.82
CA ASN A 21 24.38 -16.52 -42.88
C ASN A 21 25.30 -16.75 -41.66
N ILE A 22 25.50 -15.72 -40.84
CA ILE A 22 26.16 -15.88 -39.54
C ILE A 22 25.22 -15.31 -38.46
N PRO A 23 24.81 -16.11 -37.45
CA PRO A 23 23.94 -15.64 -36.37
C PRO A 23 24.63 -14.53 -35.57
N GLU A 24 23.85 -13.52 -35.15
CA GLU A 24 24.30 -12.24 -34.56
C GLU A 24 25.35 -12.38 -33.44
N ILE A 25 25.32 -13.49 -32.69
CA ILE A 25 26.28 -13.80 -31.62
C ILE A 25 27.74 -13.88 -32.11
N LYS A 26 27.97 -14.30 -33.36
CA LYS A 26 29.34 -14.41 -33.93
C LYS A 26 29.89 -13.06 -34.43
N ILE A 27 29.05 -12.06 -34.67
CA ILE A 27 29.49 -10.72 -35.11
C ILE A 27 30.06 -9.95 -33.92
N SER A 28 29.44 -10.03 -32.75
CA SER A 28 29.97 -9.44 -31.50
C SER A 28 31.30 -10.07 -31.07
N PHE A 29 31.49 -11.37 -31.34
CA PHE A 29 32.77 -12.07 -31.13
C PHE A 29 33.88 -11.53 -32.04
N LEU A 30 33.60 -11.33 -33.33
CA LEU A 30 34.58 -10.79 -34.27
C LEU A 30 34.99 -9.36 -33.91
N ILE A 31 34.04 -8.52 -33.51
CA ILE A 31 34.29 -7.12 -33.12
C ILE A 31 35.12 -7.05 -31.83
N SER A 32 34.84 -7.91 -30.84
CA SER A 32 35.58 -7.93 -29.57
C SER A 32 37.03 -8.42 -29.76
N VAL A 33 37.24 -9.44 -30.60
CA VAL A 33 38.58 -9.92 -30.98
C VAL A 33 39.33 -8.85 -31.77
N PHE A 34 38.66 -8.12 -32.66
CA PHE A 34 39.26 -7.00 -33.39
C PHE A 34 39.69 -5.85 -32.47
N LEU A 35 38.86 -5.47 -31.49
CA LEU A 35 39.17 -4.41 -30.53
C LEU A 35 40.35 -4.78 -29.61
N LEU A 36 40.47 -6.06 -29.22
CA LEU A 36 41.61 -6.58 -28.48
C LEU A 36 42.90 -6.58 -29.32
N TYR A 37 42.81 -6.95 -30.60
CA TYR A 37 43.94 -6.94 -31.52
C TYR A 37 44.41 -5.52 -31.86
N ASP A 38 43.48 -4.57 -31.97
CA ASP A 38 43.81 -3.17 -32.26
C ASP A 38 44.41 -2.46 -31.04
N MET A 39 43.96 -2.81 -29.83
CA MET A 39 44.58 -2.31 -28.60
C MET A 39 46.04 -2.76 -28.43
N GLU A 40 46.40 -3.98 -28.82
CA GLU A 40 47.81 -4.41 -28.83
C GLU A 40 48.66 -3.60 -29.82
N ASN A 41 48.12 -3.31 -31.00
CA ASN A 41 48.83 -2.51 -32.01
C ASN A 41 48.99 -1.03 -31.59
N VAL A 42 47.96 -0.43 -30.97
CA VAL A 42 48.03 0.93 -30.42
C VAL A 42 49.06 1.01 -29.28
N LEU A 43 49.13 0.00 -28.41
CA LEU A 43 50.11 -0.05 -27.31
C LEU A 43 51.55 -0.26 -27.80
N THR A 44 51.72 -0.97 -28.91
CA THR A 44 53.03 -1.22 -29.53
C THR A 44 53.58 0.05 -30.19
N ASN A 45 52.70 0.86 -30.81
CA ASN A 45 53.05 2.18 -31.33
C ASN A 45 53.36 3.20 -30.22
N PHE A 46 52.72 3.10 -29.05
CA PHE A 46 53.01 4.00 -27.91
C PHE A 46 54.39 3.74 -27.29
N LYS A 47 54.86 2.48 -27.28
CA LYS A 47 56.20 2.10 -26.80
C LYS A 47 57.34 2.63 -27.66
N GLN A 48 57.09 2.89 -28.95
CA GLN A 48 58.12 3.41 -29.86
C GLN A 48 58.31 4.94 -29.73
N LYS A 49 57.33 5.67 -29.20
CA LYS A 49 57.36 7.14 -29.07
C LYS A 49 57.78 7.65 -27.69
N ALA A 50 57.64 6.85 -26.64
CA ALA A 50 58.03 7.22 -25.28
C ALA A 50 59.22 6.38 -24.83
N GLY A 51 60.45 6.83 -25.12
CA GLY A 51 61.71 6.16 -24.77
C GLY A 51 62.01 6.13 -23.27
N GLY A 52 61.17 5.47 -22.47
CA GLY A 52 61.32 5.36 -21.03
C GLY A 52 60.81 4.01 -20.50
N THR A 53 61.74 3.21 -19.98
CA THR A 53 61.47 2.01 -19.18
C THR A 53 60.86 2.42 -17.84
N PHE A 54 59.54 2.50 -17.74
CA PHE A 54 58.83 2.71 -16.48
C PHE A 54 57.82 1.60 -16.17
N MET A 55 57.62 1.40 -14.86
CA MET A 55 56.91 0.33 -14.16
C MET A 55 55.44 0.08 -14.58
N CYS A 56 55.18 -0.29 -15.84
CA CYS A 56 53.84 -0.57 -16.34
C CYS A 56 53.49 -2.08 -16.36
N LYS A 57 54.45 -2.98 -16.12
CA LYS A 57 54.19 -4.44 -16.17
C LYS A 57 53.22 -4.94 -15.08
N ARG A 58 53.20 -4.29 -13.90
CA ARG A 58 52.39 -4.76 -12.75
C ARG A 58 50.93 -4.30 -12.78
N ALA A 59 50.65 -3.15 -13.39
CA ALA A 59 49.29 -2.64 -13.60
C ALA A 59 48.60 -3.40 -14.74
N ILE A 60 49.29 -3.60 -15.87
CA ILE A 60 48.77 -4.31 -17.05
C ILE A 60 48.41 -5.77 -16.72
N SER A 61 49.22 -6.47 -15.92
CA SER A 61 48.94 -7.83 -15.47
C SER A 61 47.66 -7.96 -14.63
N ARG A 62 47.34 -6.95 -13.81
CA ARG A 62 46.09 -6.94 -13.01
C ARG A 62 44.88 -6.64 -13.89
N SER A 63 44.98 -5.68 -14.82
CA SER A 63 43.92 -5.35 -15.76
C SER A 63 43.57 -6.53 -16.68
N LEU A 64 44.56 -7.23 -17.23
CA LEU A 64 44.34 -8.44 -18.04
C LEU A 64 43.77 -9.59 -17.24
N LEU A 65 44.16 -9.76 -15.97
CA LEU A 65 43.58 -10.79 -15.11
C LEU A 65 42.10 -10.49 -14.78
N THR A 66 41.76 -9.23 -14.50
CA THR A 66 40.37 -8.81 -14.25
C THR A 66 39.50 -8.92 -15.50
N VAL A 67 40.02 -8.55 -16.68
CA VAL A 67 39.32 -8.72 -17.96
C VAL A 67 39.17 -10.20 -18.32
N SER A 68 40.20 -11.03 -18.09
CA SER A 68 40.08 -12.48 -18.29
C SER A 68 39.07 -13.12 -17.33
N ILE A 69 38.96 -12.68 -16.07
CA ILE A 69 37.94 -13.21 -15.15
C ILE A 69 36.53 -12.76 -15.58
N LEU A 70 36.37 -11.53 -16.07
CA LEU A 70 35.07 -11.04 -16.57
C LEU A 70 34.66 -11.76 -17.88
N VAL A 71 35.60 -11.98 -18.80
CA VAL A 71 35.37 -12.71 -20.05
C VAL A 71 35.19 -14.21 -19.78
N THR A 72 35.91 -14.82 -18.86
CA THR A 72 35.68 -16.26 -18.55
C THR A 72 34.34 -16.47 -17.82
N GLY A 73 33.92 -15.51 -16.98
CA GLY A 73 32.61 -15.54 -16.31
C GLY A 73 31.41 -15.31 -17.23
N ILE A 74 31.57 -14.55 -18.31
CA ILE A 74 30.50 -14.28 -19.29
C ILE A 74 30.43 -15.36 -20.39
N PHE A 75 31.52 -16.08 -20.67
CA PHE A 75 31.60 -16.98 -21.83
C PHE A 75 31.45 -18.50 -21.53
N PHE A 76 31.30 -18.91 -20.27
CA PHE A 76 31.02 -20.30 -19.90
C PHE A 76 29.66 -20.52 -19.24
N SER A 77 28.66 -19.66 -19.49
CA SER A 77 27.27 -20.10 -19.32
C SER A 77 26.93 -21.02 -20.50
N VAL A 78 27.34 -22.29 -20.42
CA VAL A 78 26.74 -23.32 -21.27
C VAL A 78 25.23 -23.19 -21.03
N PRO A 79 24.39 -23.02 -22.06
CA PRO A 79 22.96 -22.92 -21.86
C PRO A 79 22.53 -24.19 -21.13
N VAL A 80 22.23 -24.05 -19.85
CA VAL A 80 21.71 -25.16 -19.05
C VAL A 80 20.37 -25.49 -19.70
N MET A 81 20.25 -26.70 -20.25
CA MET A 81 19.02 -27.12 -20.90
C MET A 81 17.88 -26.97 -19.90
N ALA A 82 16.84 -26.24 -20.30
CA ALA A 82 15.66 -26.03 -19.49
C ALA A 82 14.93 -27.37 -19.37
N TYR A 83 14.88 -27.92 -18.16
CA TYR A 83 14.11 -29.13 -17.90
C TYR A 83 12.84 -28.80 -17.12
N ASN A 84 11.70 -29.10 -17.71
CA ASN A 84 10.42 -29.02 -17.05
C ASN A 84 10.22 -30.23 -16.14
N VAL A 85 9.64 -29.98 -14.97
CA VAL A 85 9.22 -31.04 -14.05
C VAL A 85 7.69 -31.09 -14.04
N VAL A 86 7.16 -32.28 -14.33
CA VAL A 86 5.72 -32.57 -14.22
C VAL A 86 5.52 -33.54 -13.07
N VAL A 87 4.69 -33.16 -12.10
CA VAL A 87 4.28 -33.98 -10.97
C VAL A 87 2.86 -34.46 -11.21
N ASP A 88 2.67 -35.75 -11.47
CA ASP A 88 1.37 -36.30 -11.89
C ASP A 88 0.97 -37.64 -11.25
N ASN A 89 -0.30 -37.99 -11.45
CA ASN A 89 -0.93 -39.21 -10.96
C ASN A 89 -1.14 -40.28 -12.04
N LEU A 90 -0.36 -40.29 -13.12
CA LEU A 90 -0.64 -41.18 -14.26
C LEU A 90 -0.33 -42.67 -13.98
N GLY A 91 -0.04 -43.04 -12.73
CA GLY A 91 0.33 -44.40 -12.34
C GLY A 91 1.67 -44.86 -12.92
N GLY A 92 2.45 -43.93 -13.49
CA GLY A 92 3.78 -44.17 -14.03
C GLY A 92 4.87 -44.11 -12.95
N ILE A 93 6.03 -44.69 -13.27
CA ILE A 93 7.24 -44.58 -12.45
C ILE A 93 7.90 -43.22 -12.77
N SER A 94 8.47 -42.57 -11.77
CA SER A 94 9.23 -41.34 -12.02
C SER A 94 10.35 -41.56 -13.04
N SER A 95 10.57 -40.59 -13.93
CA SER A 95 11.51 -40.69 -15.04
C SER A 95 12.27 -39.39 -15.26
N ASN A 96 13.47 -39.49 -15.84
CA ASN A 96 14.33 -38.34 -16.16
C ASN A 96 14.59 -37.43 -14.95
N GLY A 97 14.74 -38.01 -13.76
CA GLY A 97 15.14 -37.35 -12.52
C GLY A 97 15.23 -38.35 -11.38
N SER A 98 15.74 -37.90 -10.24
CA SER A 98 15.78 -38.69 -9.00
C SER A 98 15.84 -37.78 -7.77
N PHE A 99 15.43 -38.30 -6.61
CA PHE A 99 15.70 -37.67 -5.33
C PHE A 99 17.16 -37.91 -4.92
N VAL A 100 17.87 -36.83 -4.64
CA VAL A 100 19.18 -36.86 -3.99
C VAL A 100 19.08 -35.95 -2.78
N ASN A 101 19.24 -36.51 -1.57
CA ASN A 101 19.03 -35.79 -0.31
C ASN A 101 17.67 -35.07 -0.24
N HIS A 102 16.60 -35.76 -0.66
CA HIS A 102 15.22 -35.24 -0.69
C HIS A 102 14.98 -34.08 -1.68
N VAL A 103 15.93 -33.85 -2.60
CA VAL A 103 15.81 -32.89 -3.71
C VAL A 103 15.60 -33.62 -5.02
N TRP A 104 14.45 -33.42 -5.67
CA TRP A 104 14.19 -33.93 -7.01
C TRP A 104 14.99 -33.12 -8.04
N THR A 105 15.98 -33.74 -8.66
CA THR A 105 16.82 -33.10 -9.68
C THR A 105 16.53 -33.71 -11.06
N PRO A 106 16.05 -32.91 -12.04
CA PRO A 106 15.78 -33.41 -13.38
C PRO A 106 17.07 -33.70 -14.15
N THR A 107 17.09 -34.80 -14.89
CA THR A 107 18.23 -35.24 -15.72
C THR A 107 17.91 -35.28 -17.22
N GLY A 108 16.66 -35.08 -17.61
CA GLY A 108 16.21 -35.02 -19.00
C GLY A 108 14.79 -34.45 -19.13
N GLU A 109 14.30 -34.34 -20.38
CA GLU A 109 13.00 -33.73 -20.70
C GLU A 109 12.01 -34.73 -21.31
N PRO A 110 10.74 -34.74 -20.87
CA PRO A 110 10.22 -34.14 -19.63
C PRO A 110 10.69 -34.93 -18.40
N SER A 111 10.93 -34.24 -17.28
CA SER A 111 11.16 -34.88 -15.99
C SER A 111 9.83 -35.16 -15.30
N ASN A 112 9.43 -36.42 -15.20
CA ASN A 112 8.15 -36.80 -14.61
C ASN A 112 8.40 -37.35 -13.20
N LEU A 113 7.80 -36.73 -12.20
CA LEU A 113 7.79 -37.20 -10.82
C LEU A 113 6.39 -37.76 -10.49
N SER A 114 6.33 -39.05 -10.17
CA SER A 114 5.07 -39.68 -9.79
C SER A 114 4.60 -39.20 -8.41
N TRP A 115 3.28 -39.11 -8.22
CA TRP A 115 2.70 -38.82 -6.90
C TRP A 115 3.09 -39.83 -5.84
N ALA A 116 3.24 -41.11 -6.20
CA ALA A 116 3.60 -42.16 -5.25
C ALA A 116 5.00 -41.94 -4.67
N ASP A 117 5.96 -41.54 -5.51
CA ASP A 117 7.32 -41.25 -5.09
C ASP A 117 7.38 -39.95 -4.26
N LEU A 118 6.68 -38.89 -4.70
CA LEU A 118 6.58 -37.65 -3.92
C LEU A 118 5.91 -37.89 -2.55
N GLN A 119 4.84 -38.69 -2.51
CA GLN A 119 4.12 -39.02 -1.27
C GLN A 119 5.01 -39.81 -0.31
N THR A 120 5.76 -40.80 -0.83
CA THR A 120 6.74 -41.57 -0.05
C THR A 120 7.77 -40.64 0.56
N GLU A 121 8.35 -39.76 -0.25
CA GLU A 121 9.42 -38.87 0.17
C GLU A 121 8.92 -37.85 1.21
N ILE A 122 7.81 -37.17 0.95
CA ILE A 122 7.28 -36.12 1.83
C ILE A 122 6.71 -36.66 3.15
N SER A 123 6.28 -37.93 3.18
CA SER A 123 5.80 -38.56 4.42
C SER A 123 6.88 -38.65 5.50
N SER A 124 8.15 -38.70 5.09
CA SER A 124 9.29 -38.88 5.98
C SER A 124 10.22 -37.68 6.03
N ASN A 125 10.30 -36.86 4.97
CA ASN A 125 11.27 -35.77 4.85
C ASN A 125 10.66 -34.46 4.33
N ASN A 126 11.37 -33.36 4.52
CA ASN A 126 11.11 -32.14 3.75
C ASN A 126 11.62 -32.37 2.32
N VAL A 127 10.84 -31.92 1.33
CA VAL A 127 11.10 -32.19 -0.08
C VAL A 127 11.32 -30.89 -0.83
N GLU A 128 12.32 -30.87 -1.70
CA GLU A 128 12.50 -29.81 -2.68
C GLU A 128 12.41 -30.37 -4.11
N ILE A 129 11.73 -29.65 -5.00
CA ILE A 129 11.67 -29.94 -6.43
C ILE A 129 12.28 -28.76 -7.15
N ILE A 130 13.33 -29.00 -7.94
CA ILE A 130 14.04 -27.95 -8.66
C ILE A 130 13.94 -28.12 -10.18
N THR A 131 14.08 -27.03 -10.94
CA THR A 131 14.33 -27.08 -12.39
C THR A 131 15.78 -26.75 -12.71
N ASN A 132 16.24 -27.23 -13.86
CA ASN A 132 17.48 -26.75 -14.47
C ASN A 132 17.15 -25.69 -15.51
N GLY A 133 17.93 -24.60 -15.56
CA GLY A 133 17.66 -23.47 -16.46
C GLY A 133 16.26 -22.90 -16.28
N SER A 134 15.71 -22.28 -17.35
CA SER A 134 14.37 -21.66 -17.40
C SER A 134 13.20 -22.65 -17.40
N GLY A 135 13.39 -23.88 -16.90
CA GLY A 135 12.36 -24.90 -16.81
C GLY A 135 11.23 -24.52 -15.87
N THR A 136 10.06 -25.12 -16.07
CA THR A 136 8.85 -24.92 -15.28
C THR A 136 8.56 -26.10 -14.37
N ILE A 137 7.79 -25.88 -13.29
CA ILE A 137 7.22 -26.96 -12.47
C ILE A 137 5.70 -26.97 -12.66
N THR A 138 5.13 -28.12 -12.98
CA THR A 138 3.69 -28.32 -13.09
C THR A 138 3.24 -29.45 -12.17
N ILE A 139 2.36 -29.17 -11.21
CA ILE A 139 1.72 -30.18 -10.37
C ILE A 139 0.28 -30.34 -10.83
N ILE A 140 -0.10 -31.49 -11.39
CA ILE A 140 -1.48 -31.73 -11.86
C ILE A 140 -1.95 -33.17 -11.64
N PRO A 141 -3.25 -33.41 -11.38
CA PRO A 141 -4.26 -32.41 -11.04
C PRO A 141 -4.09 -31.89 -9.60
N VAL A 142 -4.47 -32.67 -8.58
CA VAL A 142 -4.42 -32.23 -7.16
C VAL A 142 -3.59 -33.21 -6.35
N PHE A 143 -2.43 -32.79 -5.87
CA PHE A 143 -1.61 -33.60 -4.97
C PHE A 143 -2.23 -33.62 -3.57
N ASN A 144 -2.60 -34.81 -3.10
CA ASN A 144 -3.15 -35.01 -1.76
C ASN A 144 -2.14 -35.78 -0.90
N CYS A 145 -1.87 -35.31 0.31
CA CYS A 145 -0.97 -35.98 1.25
C CYS A 145 -1.54 -36.01 2.67
N THR A 146 -1.28 -37.10 3.39
CA THR A 146 -1.50 -37.19 4.84
C THR A 146 -0.15 -37.25 5.53
N LEU A 147 0.08 -36.38 6.52
CA LEU A 147 1.37 -36.24 7.19
C LEU A 147 1.27 -36.63 8.66
N ALA A 148 2.24 -37.41 9.13
CA ALA A 148 2.34 -37.80 10.55
C ALA A 148 3.05 -36.73 11.40
N SER A 149 3.82 -35.84 10.77
CA SER A 149 4.51 -34.72 11.42
C SER A 149 4.67 -33.55 10.44
N ASP A 150 5.06 -32.39 10.95
CA ASP A 150 5.18 -31.18 10.13
C ASP A 150 6.23 -31.34 9.03
N ARG A 151 5.90 -30.92 7.82
CA ARG A 151 6.76 -31.05 6.63
C ARG A 151 6.74 -29.80 5.78
N GLN A 152 7.72 -29.69 4.89
CA GLN A 152 7.80 -28.65 3.89
C GLN A 152 7.95 -29.24 2.49
N LEU A 153 7.17 -28.70 1.55
CA LEU A 153 7.34 -28.88 0.11
C LEU A 153 7.85 -27.56 -0.48
N THR A 154 9.07 -27.56 -1.01
CA THR A 154 9.67 -26.42 -1.71
C THR A 154 9.66 -26.70 -3.22
N LEU A 155 9.19 -25.74 -4.01
CA LEU A 155 9.20 -25.77 -5.47
C LEU A 155 10.08 -24.61 -5.94
N THR A 156 11.20 -24.90 -6.60
CA THR A 156 12.17 -23.90 -7.06
C THR A 156 12.31 -23.96 -8.57
N ALA A 157 11.76 -22.98 -9.30
CA ALA A 157 11.81 -22.92 -10.76
C ALA A 157 12.40 -21.60 -11.26
N GLN A 158 13.25 -21.64 -12.31
CA GLN A 158 13.62 -20.40 -13.02
C GLN A 158 12.60 -20.03 -14.12
N GLY A 159 11.68 -20.93 -14.44
CA GLY A 159 10.47 -20.64 -15.21
C GLY A 159 9.30 -20.27 -14.30
N GLY A 160 8.10 -20.62 -14.73
CA GLY A 160 6.89 -20.52 -13.91
C GLY A 160 6.60 -21.79 -13.10
N ILE A 161 5.67 -21.67 -12.15
CA ILE A 161 5.12 -22.78 -11.37
C ILE A 161 3.61 -22.83 -11.57
N THR A 162 3.08 -23.97 -11.99
CA THR A 162 1.65 -24.21 -12.13
C THR A 162 1.21 -25.29 -11.14
N ILE A 163 0.23 -24.98 -10.30
CA ILE A 163 -0.29 -25.86 -9.26
C ILE A 163 -1.75 -26.12 -9.56
N GLY A 164 -2.09 -27.36 -9.91
CA GLY A 164 -3.47 -27.80 -10.03
C GLY A 164 -4.12 -28.03 -8.66
N GLY A 165 -3.36 -28.19 -7.59
CA GLY A 165 -3.83 -28.17 -6.20
C GLY A 165 -2.90 -28.94 -5.27
N ILE A 166 -2.80 -28.51 -4.02
CA ILE A 166 -2.04 -29.20 -2.96
C ILE A 166 -2.91 -29.26 -1.71
N ASN A 167 -3.24 -30.46 -1.26
CA ASN A 167 -4.07 -30.68 -0.08
C ASN A 167 -3.36 -31.56 0.93
N ALA A 168 -2.95 -30.97 2.04
CA ALA A 168 -2.65 -31.71 3.25
C ALA A 168 -3.96 -32.10 3.92
N LEU A 169 -4.32 -33.38 3.84
CA LEU A 169 -5.53 -33.91 4.45
C LEU A 169 -5.39 -33.96 5.98
N ALA A 170 -6.52 -34.16 6.67
CA ALA A 170 -6.56 -34.30 8.12
C ALA A 170 -5.54 -35.35 8.60
N GLY A 171 -4.52 -34.87 9.30
CA GLY A 171 -3.46 -35.63 9.93
C GLY A 171 -2.88 -34.85 11.10
N THR A 172 -1.92 -35.43 11.82
CA THR A 172 -1.23 -34.76 12.93
C THR A 172 -0.18 -33.76 12.44
N GLY A 173 0.34 -33.95 11.22
CA GLY A 173 1.32 -33.07 10.60
C GLY A 173 0.71 -31.94 9.76
N LYS A 174 1.41 -30.81 9.76
CA LYS A 174 1.15 -29.63 8.92
C LYS A 174 2.03 -29.65 7.67
N LEU A 175 1.56 -29.07 6.56
CA LEU A 175 2.37 -28.89 5.36
C LEU A 175 2.69 -27.42 5.13
N ASN A 176 3.97 -27.05 5.21
CA ASN A 176 4.45 -25.79 4.68
C ASN A 176 4.70 -25.94 3.17
N VAL A 177 4.18 -25.01 2.37
CA VAL A 177 4.42 -24.99 0.92
C VAL A 177 5.16 -23.71 0.57
N VAL A 178 6.28 -23.83 -0.13
CA VAL A 178 7.09 -22.70 -0.61
C VAL A 178 7.24 -22.83 -2.11
N ALA A 179 6.63 -21.91 -2.88
CA ALA A 179 6.76 -21.84 -4.32
C ALA A 179 7.65 -20.64 -4.71
N HIS A 180 8.86 -20.91 -5.16
CA HIS A 180 9.83 -19.91 -5.60
C HIS A 180 10.04 -20.01 -7.11
N ALA A 181 9.43 -19.09 -7.85
CA ALA A 181 9.62 -18.94 -9.28
C ALA A 181 10.35 -17.63 -9.60
N THR A 182 11.11 -17.58 -10.69
CA THR A 182 11.43 -16.28 -11.33
C THR A 182 10.40 -15.87 -12.36
N GLY A 183 9.58 -16.82 -12.83
CA GLY A 183 8.38 -16.58 -13.65
C GLY A 183 7.10 -16.45 -12.81
N PRO A 184 5.91 -16.61 -13.44
CA PRO A 184 4.63 -16.52 -12.75
C PRO A 184 4.33 -17.79 -11.93
N VAL A 185 3.54 -17.64 -10.87
CA VAL A 185 2.99 -18.75 -10.09
C VAL A 185 1.46 -18.78 -10.23
N SER A 186 0.89 -19.92 -10.60
CA SER A 186 -0.54 -20.04 -10.90
C SER A 186 -1.20 -21.25 -10.24
N HIS A 187 -2.37 -21.06 -9.62
CA HIS A 187 -3.26 -22.11 -9.11
C HIS A 187 -4.46 -22.31 -10.03
N ILE A 188 -4.44 -23.35 -10.86
CA ILE A 188 -5.36 -23.45 -12.01
C ILE A 188 -6.66 -24.21 -11.75
N THR A 189 -6.70 -25.15 -10.79
CA THR A 189 -7.87 -26.03 -10.58
C THR A 189 -8.37 -25.99 -9.14
N ALA A 190 -7.67 -26.62 -8.23
CA ALA A 190 -7.89 -26.56 -6.80
C ALA A 190 -6.86 -25.64 -6.15
N GLY A 191 -7.24 -25.16 -4.98
CA GLY A 191 -6.40 -24.29 -4.17
C GLY A 191 -5.25 -25.02 -3.46
N THR A 192 -4.67 -24.35 -2.47
CA THR A 192 -3.74 -24.98 -1.52
C THR A 192 -4.37 -25.04 -0.13
N HIS A 193 -4.38 -26.22 0.47
CA HIS A 193 -4.77 -26.47 1.85
C HIS A 193 -3.61 -27.09 2.64
N THR A 194 -3.15 -26.42 3.70
CA THR A 194 -1.90 -26.78 4.40
C THR A 194 -2.11 -27.52 5.73
N ASN A 195 -3.35 -27.78 6.14
CA ASN A 195 -3.71 -28.33 7.45
C ASN A 195 -3.05 -27.60 8.64
N GLY A 196 -2.84 -26.27 8.51
CA GLY A 196 -2.22 -25.45 9.55
C GLY A 196 -0.75 -25.07 9.31
N GLY A 197 -0.12 -25.59 8.25
CA GLY A 197 1.16 -25.09 7.75
C GLY A 197 1.01 -23.77 6.99
N SER A 198 2.11 -23.18 6.58
CA SER A 198 2.13 -21.88 5.87
C SER A 198 2.20 -22.07 4.35
N PHE A 199 1.68 -21.12 3.59
CA PHE A 199 1.89 -21.02 2.15
C PHE A 199 2.75 -19.78 1.86
N THR A 200 3.83 -19.94 1.10
CA THR A 200 4.68 -18.83 0.67
C THR A 200 4.90 -18.92 -0.83
N SER A 201 4.72 -17.82 -1.56
CA SER A 201 4.97 -17.76 -2.99
C SER A 201 5.81 -16.55 -3.38
N TYR A 202 6.74 -16.75 -4.30
CA TYR A 202 7.58 -15.74 -4.94
C TYR A 202 7.51 -15.91 -6.46
N GLY A 203 7.46 -14.79 -7.19
CA GLY A 203 7.42 -14.81 -8.65
C GLY A 203 7.23 -13.42 -9.27
N THR A 204 6.99 -13.41 -10.58
CA THR A 204 6.56 -12.18 -11.29
C THR A 204 5.11 -11.90 -10.97
N ASP A 205 4.19 -12.79 -11.36
CA ASP A 205 2.77 -12.68 -11.05
C ASP A 205 2.30 -13.84 -10.17
N PHE A 206 1.19 -13.64 -9.47
CA PHE A 206 0.43 -14.69 -8.80
C PHE A 206 -1.00 -14.71 -9.31
N SER A 207 -1.50 -15.87 -9.74
CA SER A 207 -2.90 -16.02 -10.14
C SER A 207 -3.54 -17.25 -9.52
N SER A 208 -4.71 -17.12 -8.90
CA SER A 208 -5.45 -18.24 -8.32
C SER A 208 -6.89 -18.29 -8.83
N PRO A 209 -7.12 -18.63 -10.12
CA PRO A 209 -8.46 -18.71 -10.70
C PRO A 209 -9.31 -19.90 -10.25
N GLY A 210 -8.70 -21.05 -9.94
CA GLY A 210 -9.43 -22.30 -9.70
C GLY A 210 -9.88 -22.52 -8.25
N GLY A 211 -9.06 -22.14 -7.27
CA GLY A 211 -9.35 -22.39 -5.86
C GLY A 211 -8.55 -21.49 -4.92
N GLY A 212 -8.93 -21.48 -3.64
CA GLY A 212 -8.40 -20.55 -2.65
C GLY A 212 -7.14 -21.04 -1.93
N ILE A 213 -6.54 -20.18 -1.12
CA ILE A 213 -5.47 -20.59 -0.20
C ILE A 213 -6.09 -20.69 1.20
N SER A 214 -5.96 -21.85 1.82
CA SER A 214 -6.47 -22.08 3.17
C SER A 214 -5.42 -22.68 4.09
N THR A 215 -5.25 -22.05 5.26
CA THR A 215 -4.40 -22.57 6.33
C THR A 215 -5.22 -22.65 7.61
N SER A 216 -5.00 -23.67 8.45
CA SER A 216 -5.66 -23.78 9.76
C SER A 216 -4.85 -23.10 10.89
N GLY A 217 -4.01 -22.11 10.56
CA GLY A 217 -3.17 -21.40 11.52
C GLY A 217 -1.84 -20.87 10.98
N GLY A 218 -1.33 -21.43 9.88
CA GLY A 218 -0.10 -20.95 9.23
C GLY A 218 -0.30 -19.65 8.46
N ASN A 219 0.79 -18.96 8.15
CA ASN A 219 0.74 -17.71 7.42
C ASN A 219 0.59 -17.94 5.91
N VAL A 220 0.07 -16.93 5.22
CA VAL A 220 0.08 -16.86 3.75
C VAL A 220 0.91 -15.65 3.36
N LEU A 221 1.99 -15.86 2.62
CA LEU A 221 2.86 -14.80 2.08
C LEU A 221 2.90 -14.89 0.55
N LEU A 222 2.45 -13.85 -0.13
CA LEU A 222 2.56 -13.72 -1.58
C LEU A 222 3.49 -12.55 -1.91
N GLN A 223 4.73 -12.83 -2.27
CA GLN A 223 5.73 -11.82 -2.56
C GLN A 223 6.08 -11.81 -4.05
N HIS A 224 5.29 -11.06 -4.81
CA HIS A 224 5.42 -10.97 -6.26
C HIS A 224 5.83 -9.55 -6.67
N THR A 225 6.43 -9.40 -7.84
CA THR A 225 6.83 -8.08 -8.37
C THR A 225 5.74 -7.44 -9.22
N GLY A 226 4.92 -8.26 -9.88
CA GLY A 226 3.78 -7.90 -10.71
C GLY A 226 2.46 -8.08 -9.97
N THR A 227 1.42 -8.54 -10.67
CA THR A 227 0.05 -8.58 -10.18
C THR A 227 -0.22 -9.84 -9.35
N VAL A 228 -0.98 -9.67 -8.25
CA VAL A 228 -1.54 -10.76 -7.45
C VAL A 228 -3.05 -10.79 -7.63
N SER A 229 -3.57 -11.83 -8.28
CA SER A 229 -4.99 -11.98 -8.61
C SER A 229 -5.57 -13.28 -8.06
N ILE A 230 -6.66 -13.18 -7.30
CA ILE A 230 -7.33 -14.33 -6.66
C ILE A 230 -8.81 -14.27 -6.99
N SER A 231 -9.21 -15.02 -8.01
CA SER A 231 -10.59 -15.12 -8.47
C SER A 231 -11.26 -16.45 -8.14
N GLY A 232 -10.56 -17.38 -7.47
CA GLY A 232 -11.12 -18.64 -6.97
C GLY A 232 -10.88 -18.82 -5.47
N GLY A 233 -11.92 -19.19 -4.71
CA GLY A 233 -11.89 -19.66 -3.31
C GLY A 233 -11.33 -18.73 -2.22
N GLY A 234 -10.74 -17.58 -2.57
CA GLY A 234 -10.26 -16.54 -1.65
C GLY A 234 -9.02 -16.95 -0.86
N ILE A 235 -8.77 -16.25 0.25
CA ILE A 235 -7.74 -16.63 1.24
C ILE A 235 -8.39 -16.71 2.60
N ARG A 236 -8.16 -17.82 3.31
CA ARG A 236 -8.61 -18.02 4.68
C ARG A 236 -7.48 -18.56 5.54
N THR A 237 -7.22 -17.93 6.68
CA THR A 237 -6.28 -18.44 7.68
C THR A 237 -6.98 -18.64 9.02
N GLY A 238 -6.82 -19.80 9.64
CA GLY A 238 -7.36 -20.14 10.97
C GLY A 238 -6.57 -19.50 12.14
N GLY A 239 -6.06 -18.28 11.95
CA GLY A 239 -5.28 -17.54 12.96
C GLY A 239 -3.93 -17.01 12.46
N GLY A 240 -3.40 -17.56 11.37
CA GLY A 240 -2.20 -17.02 10.71
C GLY A 240 -2.46 -15.68 10.04
N SER A 241 -1.41 -14.94 9.72
CA SER A 241 -1.53 -13.68 8.96
C SER A 241 -1.49 -13.91 7.46
N PHE A 242 -2.13 -13.02 6.70
CA PHE A 242 -1.97 -12.92 5.27
C PHE A 242 -1.18 -11.65 4.93
N THR A 243 -0.11 -11.80 4.14
CA THR A 243 0.68 -10.68 3.63
C THR A 243 0.88 -10.81 2.12
N SER A 244 0.69 -9.73 1.39
CA SER A 244 0.92 -9.69 -0.06
C SER A 244 1.67 -8.44 -0.50
N TYR A 245 2.62 -8.63 -1.43
CA TYR A 245 3.38 -7.60 -2.12
C TYR A 245 3.21 -7.72 -3.64
N GLY A 246 3.23 -6.59 -4.35
CA GLY A 246 3.13 -6.56 -5.81
C GLY A 246 2.91 -5.18 -6.41
N THR A 247 2.56 -5.19 -7.68
CA THR A 247 2.08 -4.01 -8.40
C THR A 247 0.60 -3.80 -8.10
N ASP A 248 -0.26 -4.75 -8.48
CA ASP A 248 -1.71 -4.68 -8.21
C ASP A 248 -2.17 -5.89 -7.40
N PHE A 249 -3.26 -5.72 -6.67
CA PHE A 249 -3.93 -6.80 -5.92
C PHE A 249 -5.41 -6.86 -6.27
N SER A 250 -5.92 -8.05 -6.62
CA SER A 250 -7.34 -8.25 -6.86
C SER A 250 -7.90 -9.52 -6.23
N VAL A 251 -9.09 -9.40 -5.63
CA VAL A 251 -9.91 -10.52 -5.14
C VAL A 251 -11.37 -10.30 -5.59
N SER A 252 -11.94 -11.26 -6.33
CA SER A 252 -13.19 -11.05 -7.07
C SER A 252 -14.19 -12.21 -7.06
N ALA A 253 -14.12 -13.13 -6.08
CA ALA A 253 -15.08 -14.25 -6.00
C ALA A 253 -15.24 -14.85 -4.60
N SER A 254 -14.51 -14.35 -3.60
CA SER A 254 -14.48 -14.92 -2.26
C SER A 254 -13.96 -13.89 -1.26
N ALA A 255 -14.20 -14.14 0.02
CA ALA A 255 -13.69 -13.30 1.09
C ALA A 255 -12.17 -13.41 1.20
N LEU A 256 -11.54 -12.30 1.57
CA LEU A 256 -10.22 -12.28 2.14
C LEU A 256 -10.38 -12.27 3.66
N GLY A 257 -9.90 -13.29 4.36
CA GLY A 257 -10.03 -13.27 5.81
C GLY A 257 -9.09 -14.12 6.62
N THR A 258 -9.00 -13.75 7.89
CA THR A 258 -8.20 -14.41 8.91
C THR A 258 -9.08 -14.55 10.17
N GLU A 259 -8.96 -15.65 10.90
CA GLU A 259 -9.71 -15.82 12.17
C GLU A 259 -9.05 -15.08 13.35
N GLY A 260 -7.84 -14.53 13.17
CA GLY A 260 -7.14 -13.80 14.23
C GLY A 260 -5.84 -13.11 13.80
N GLY A 261 -5.23 -13.54 12.68
CA GLY A 261 -4.02 -12.92 12.16
C GLY A 261 -4.26 -11.59 11.43
N ASN A 262 -3.19 -10.89 11.10
CA ASN A 262 -3.27 -9.63 10.37
C ASN A 262 -3.46 -9.88 8.87
N VAL A 263 -4.02 -8.90 8.17
CA VAL A 263 -4.02 -8.81 6.71
C VAL A 263 -3.21 -7.58 6.31
N ASN A 264 -2.11 -7.78 5.59
CA ASN A 264 -1.20 -6.71 5.15
C ASN A 264 -1.04 -6.73 3.63
N LEU A 265 -1.49 -5.68 2.95
CA LEU A 265 -1.42 -5.55 1.50
C LEU A 265 -0.50 -4.37 1.13
N HIS A 266 0.63 -4.67 0.52
CA HIS A 266 1.66 -3.70 0.16
C HIS A 266 1.87 -3.70 -1.36
N HIS A 267 0.99 -2.98 -2.04
CA HIS A 267 1.00 -2.90 -3.50
C HIS A 267 1.31 -1.46 -3.91
N SER A 268 1.84 -1.26 -5.12
CA SER A 268 2.16 0.09 -5.61
C SER A 268 1.01 0.69 -6.44
N GLY A 269 0.24 -0.14 -7.10
CA GLY A 269 -0.95 0.16 -7.88
C GLY A 269 -2.24 -0.07 -7.09
N THR A 270 -3.28 -0.56 -7.75
CA THR A 270 -4.64 -0.66 -7.20
C THR A 270 -4.80 -1.92 -6.35
N VAL A 271 -5.44 -1.77 -5.20
CA VAL A 271 -5.91 -2.87 -4.36
C VAL A 271 -7.43 -2.96 -4.46
N SER A 272 -7.95 -4.07 -4.98
CA SER A 272 -9.38 -4.27 -5.26
C SER A 272 -9.94 -5.56 -4.68
N ILE A 273 -10.99 -5.47 -3.85
CA ILE A 273 -11.60 -6.60 -3.13
C ILE A 273 -13.13 -6.48 -3.20
N ILE A 274 -13.75 -7.03 -4.24
CA ILE A 274 -15.09 -6.58 -4.68
C ILE A 274 -16.24 -7.39 -4.07
N ASP A 275 -16.17 -8.71 -3.97
CA ASP A 275 -17.40 -9.50 -3.77
C ASP A 275 -17.81 -9.69 -2.31
N PHE A 276 -16.87 -10.03 -1.44
CA PHE A 276 -17.16 -10.41 -0.04
C PHE A 276 -16.42 -9.54 0.98
N GLY A 277 -15.63 -8.57 0.51
CA GLY A 277 -14.86 -7.69 1.36
C GLY A 277 -13.71 -8.39 2.11
N VAL A 278 -13.31 -7.78 3.22
CA VAL A 278 -12.24 -8.25 4.10
C VAL A 278 -12.76 -8.49 5.51
N GLN A 279 -12.34 -9.59 6.13
CA GLN A 279 -12.65 -9.89 7.52
C GLN A 279 -11.41 -10.33 8.31
N THR A 280 -11.14 -9.69 9.44
CA THR A 280 -10.16 -10.20 10.43
C THR A 280 -10.85 -10.51 11.75
N GLY A 281 -10.65 -11.71 12.29
CA GLY A 281 -11.27 -12.19 13.54
C GLY A 281 -10.63 -11.65 14.83
N GLY A 282 -9.74 -10.65 14.72
CA GLY A 282 -9.04 -10.03 15.85
C GLY A 282 -7.77 -9.28 15.44
N GLY A 283 -7.15 -9.71 14.34
CA GLY A 283 -5.99 -9.04 13.76
C GLY A 283 -6.34 -7.71 13.07
N SER A 284 -5.31 -6.94 12.75
CA SER A 284 -5.46 -5.66 12.04
C SER A 284 -5.46 -5.85 10.52
N PHE A 285 -6.10 -4.92 9.83
CA PHE A 285 -6.02 -4.77 8.37
C PHE A 285 -5.13 -3.57 8.03
N THR A 286 -4.14 -3.77 7.18
CA THR A 286 -3.32 -2.68 6.61
C THR A 286 -3.26 -2.82 5.10
N SER A 287 -3.55 -1.74 4.38
CA SER A 287 -3.38 -1.68 2.93
C SER A 287 -2.68 -0.40 2.49
N SER A 288 -1.88 -0.51 1.44
CA SER A 288 -1.20 0.61 0.78
C SER A 288 -1.12 0.39 -0.73
N GLY A 289 -1.15 1.49 -1.48
CA GLY A 289 -1.05 1.52 -2.94
C GLY A 289 -1.54 2.83 -3.55
N THR A 290 -1.88 2.79 -4.83
CA THR A 290 -2.46 3.94 -5.54
C THR A 290 -3.93 4.08 -5.14
N ASP A 291 -4.80 3.15 -5.51
CA ASP A 291 -6.23 3.19 -5.17
C ASP A 291 -6.60 2.03 -4.25
N PHE A 292 -7.68 2.19 -3.49
CA PHE A 292 -8.30 1.12 -2.72
C PHE A 292 -9.78 1.00 -3.08
N ILE A 293 -10.21 -0.20 -3.44
CA ILE A 293 -11.60 -0.49 -3.74
C ILE A 293 -12.00 -1.72 -2.94
N THR A 294 -13.06 -1.60 -2.13
CA THR A 294 -13.70 -2.78 -1.55
C THR A 294 -15.21 -2.73 -1.72
N GLY A 295 -15.76 -3.84 -2.16
CA GLY A 295 -17.20 -4.09 -2.31
C GLY A 295 -17.73 -5.10 -1.31
N GLY A 296 -18.96 -5.58 -1.54
CA GLY A 296 -19.58 -6.63 -0.74
C GLY A 296 -19.82 -6.18 0.70
N ASN A 297 -19.26 -6.92 1.67
CA ASN A 297 -19.36 -6.59 3.08
C ASN A 297 -18.40 -5.48 3.54
N GLY A 298 -17.62 -4.90 2.62
CA GLY A 298 -16.64 -3.86 2.92
C GLY A 298 -15.47 -4.38 3.76
N LEU A 299 -15.12 -3.65 4.81
CA LEU A 299 -14.00 -3.95 5.70
C LEU A 299 -14.50 -4.18 7.13
N LEU A 300 -14.24 -5.37 7.67
CA LEU A 300 -14.58 -5.77 9.03
C LEU A 300 -13.34 -6.22 9.81
N THR A 301 -13.07 -5.58 10.94
CA THR A 301 -12.07 -6.06 11.91
C THR A 301 -12.74 -6.28 13.27
N ASN A 302 -12.68 -7.51 13.79
CA ASN A 302 -13.22 -7.88 15.10
C ASN A 302 -12.24 -7.51 16.23
N GLY A 303 -11.85 -6.23 16.28
CA GLY A 303 -11.04 -5.65 17.36
C GLY A 303 -9.65 -5.12 16.96
N GLY A 304 -9.12 -5.56 15.81
CA GLY A 304 -7.90 -4.99 15.25
C GLY A 304 -8.12 -3.63 14.60
N ASN A 305 -7.04 -2.89 14.37
CA ASN A 305 -7.11 -1.61 13.65
C ASN A 305 -7.28 -1.84 12.14
N ALA A 306 -7.79 -0.84 11.45
CA ALA A 306 -7.85 -0.80 10.00
C ALA A 306 -7.14 0.45 9.50
N VAL A 307 -6.09 0.27 8.69
CA VAL A 307 -5.25 1.34 8.18
C VAL A 307 -5.17 1.25 6.66
N LEU A 308 -5.62 2.31 5.99
CA LEU A 308 -5.55 2.47 4.54
C LEU A 308 -4.63 3.65 4.23
N ASN A 309 -3.48 3.39 3.62
CA ASN A 309 -2.53 4.41 3.22
C ASN A 309 -2.35 4.40 1.70
N HIS A 310 -3.28 5.05 1.00
CA HIS A 310 -3.31 5.12 -0.45
C HIS A 310 -3.00 6.56 -0.91
N THR A 311 -2.55 6.72 -2.15
CA THR A 311 -2.29 8.06 -2.72
C THR A 311 -3.46 8.59 -3.54
N GLY A 312 -4.24 7.69 -4.15
CA GLY A 312 -5.41 7.93 -4.96
C GLY A 312 -6.72 7.75 -4.18
N THR A 313 -7.77 7.32 -4.86
CA THR A 313 -9.12 7.26 -4.30
C THR A 313 -9.32 5.99 -3.46
N VAL A 314 -9.98 6.15 -2.32
CA VAL A 314 -10.40 5.06 -1.43
C VAL A 314 -11.93 4.93 -1.53
N THR A 315 -12.41 3.83 -2.09
CA THR A 315 -13.84 3.50 -2.21
C THR A 315 -14.17 2.26 -1.41
N ILE A 316 -15.11 2.36 -0.48
CA ILE A 316 -15.43 1.29 0.47
C ILE A 316 -16.94 1.16 0.65
N THR A 317 -17.50 -0.05 0.51
CA THR A 317 -18.93 -0.24 0.78
C THR A 317 -19.30 0.02 2.25
N SER A 318 -18.55 -0.52 3.20
CA SER A 318 -18.76 -0.30 4.63
C SER A 318 -17.46 -0.49 5.42
N ILE A 319 -17.36 0.18 6.57
CA ILE A 319 -16.23 0.04 7.48
C ILE A 319 -16.78 -0.29 8.87
N ARG A 320 -16.30 -1.39 9.46
CA ARG A 320 -16.60 -1.74 10.84
C ARG A 320 -15.36 -2.23 11.57
N THR A 321 -14.97 -1.54 12.63
CA THR A 321 -13.91 -1.98 13.55
C THR A 321 -14.49 -2.12 14.96
N ASP A 322 -14.73 -3.35 15.45
CA ASP A 322 -15.51 -3.56 16.69
C ASP A 322 -14.89 -2.89 17.94
N SER A 323 -13.56 -2.80 18.03
CA SER A 323 -12.89 -2.02 19.09
C SER A 323 -11.63 -1.30 18.61
N GLY A 324 -11.10 -1.68 17.45
CA GLY A 324 -9.96 -1.02 16.83
C GLY A 324 -10.31 0.35 16.26
N SER A 325 -9.26 1.08 15.90
CA SER A 325 -9.34 2.38 15.22
C SER A 325 -9.36 2.20 13.71
N PHE A 326 -9.99 3.15 13.01
CA PHE A 326 -9.91 3.26 11.55
C PHE A 326 -9.06 4.48 11.17
N THR A 327 -8.07 4.30 10.29
CA THR A 327 -7.29 5.39 9.71
C THR A 327 -7.26 5.23 8.20
N SER A 328 -7.54 6.31 7.47
CA SER A 328 -7.49 6.31 6.01
C SER A 328 -6.85 7.60 5.49
N SER A 329 -6.01 7.48 4.46
CA SER A 329 -5.47 8.58 3.68
C SER A 329 -5.47 8.28 2.18
N GLY A 330 -5.57 9.35 1.39
CA GLY A 330 -5.76 9.30 -0.06
C GLY A 330 -6.04 10.66 -0.69
N THR A 331 -6.45 10.62 -1.96
CA THR A 331 -7.02 11.76 -2.65
C THR A 331 -8.47 11.95 -2.22
N ASP A 332 -9.35 10.99 -2.49
CA ASP A 332 -10.76 11.05 -2.06
C ASP A 332 -11.13 9.84 -1.21
N LEU A 333 -12.17 9.99 -0.39
CA LEU A 333 -12.83 8.88 0.30
C LEU A 333 -14.30 8.84 -0.10
N LEU A 334 -14.77 7.67 -0.52
CA LEU A 334 -16.18 7.41 -0.81
C LEU A 334 -16.64 6.18 -0.04
N THR A 335 -17.73 6.31 0.73
CA THR A 335 -18.47 5.15 1.27
C THR A 335 -19.83 4.98 0.60
N THR A 336 -20.15 3.76 0.19
CA THR A 336 -21.33 3.47 -0.65
C THR A 336 -22.37 2.57 0.02
N SER A 337 -22.36 2.40 1.35
CA SER A 337 -23.41 1.65 2.07
C SER A 337 -23.49 1.96 3.57
N SER A 338 -22.90 1.16 4.48
CA SER A 338 -23.17 1.34 5.93
C SER A 338 -22.27 2.36 6.62
N GLY A 339 -21.59 3.20 5.84
CA GLY A 339 -20.71 4.25 6.32
C GLY A 339 -19.50 3.73 7.10
N LEU A 340 -19.14 4.45 8.15
CA LEU A 340 -18.00 4.16 9.02
C LEU A 340 -18.45 3.90 10.46
N GLN A 341 -18.07 2.75 11.01
CA GLN A 341 -18.37 2.36 12.38
C GLN A 341 -17.10 1.89 13.10
N THR A 342 -16.77 2.50 14.23
CA THR A 342 -15.79 1.95 15.18
C THR A 342 -16.53 1.67 16.49
N GLY A 343 -16.30 0.55 17.17
CA GLY A 343 -16.99 0.25 18.44
C GLY A 343 -16.25 0.76 19.68
N GLY A 344 -15.19 1.55 19.50
CA GLY A 344 -14.47 2.21 20.61
C GLY A 344 -13.19 2.93 20.19
N GLY A 345 -12.56 2.50 19.10
CA GLY A 345 -11.36 3.15 18.57
C GLY A 345 -11.63 4.50 17.88
N ASN A 346 -10.56 5.25 17.61
CA ASN A 346 -10.66 6.52 16.90
C ASN A 346 -10.90 6.30 15.40
N ALA A 347 -11.50 7.29 14.75
CA ALA A 347 -11.61 7.35 13.31
C ALA A 347 -10.86 8.58 12.79
N ARG A 348 -9.83 8.37 11.94
CA ARG A 348 -9.01 9.44 11.36
C ARG A 348 -9.01 9.36 9.84
N LEU A 349 -9.55 10.38 9.19
CA LEU A 349 -9.62 10.49 7.73
C LEU A 349 -8.75 11.67 7.27
N ASN A 350 -7.62 11.40 6.63
CA ASN A 350 -6.69 12.42 6.15
C ASN A 350 -6.55 12.33 4.63
N HIS A 351 -7.49 12.95 3.92
CA HIS A 351 -7.52 12.95 2.47
C HIS A 351 -7.22 14.36 1.96
N SER A 352 -6.73 14.48 0.73
CA SER A 352 -6.45 15.81 0.13
C SER A 352 -7.65 16.40 -0.60
N GLY A 353 -8.52 15.54 -1.14
CA GLY A 353 -9.76 15.83 -1.84
C GLY A 353 -11.00 15.66 -0.95
N ASN A 354 -12.08 15.15 -1.53
CA ASN A 354 -13.39 15.09 -0.89
C ASN A 354 -13.60 13.81 -0.09
N LEU A 355 -14.29 13.95 1.03
CA LEU A 355 -14.76 12.84 1.85
C LEU A 355 -16.29 12.79 1.73
N ASN A 356 -16.81 11.75 1.08
CA ASN A 356 -18.23 11.55 0.85
C ASN A 356 -18.69 10.26 1.56
N LEU A 357 -19.39 10.43 2.69
CA LEU A 357 -19.95 9.35 3.49
C LEU A 357 -21.48 9.41 3.44
N THR A 358 -22.03 9.14 2.26
CA THR A 358 -23.43 9.41 1.91
C THR A 358 -24.39 8.30 2.30
N GLU A 359 -23.89 7.12 2.60
CA GLU A 359 -24.74 6.03 3.07
C GLU A 359 -24.24 5.61 4.46
N GLY A 360 -25.12 5.59 5.47
CA GLY A 360 -24.86 5.06 6.82
C GLY A 360 -24.09 5.97 7.79
N GLY A 361 -23.49 7.06 7.33
CA GLY A 361 -22.83 8.08 8.15
C GLY A 361 -21.59 7.60 8.91
N ILE A 362 -21.31 8.22 10.06
CA ILE A 362 -20.14 7.96 10.91
C ILE A 362 -20.59 7.71 12.34
N ASN A 363 -20.11 6.62 12.94
CA ASN A 363 -20.34 6.29 14.33
C ASN A 363 -19.03 5.80 14.99
N THR A 364 -18.57 6.49 16.03
CA THR A 364 -17.48 6.01 16.89
C THR A 364 -18.01 5.69 18.29
N GLY A 365 -17.97 4.43 18.70
CA GLY A 365 -18.51 3.87 19.94
C GLY A 365 -17.78 4.28 21.22
N GLY A 366 -17.06 5.40 21.20
CA GLY A 366 -16.33 5.96 22.34
C GLY A 366 -15.09 6.76 21.92
N GLY A 367 -14.50 6.43 20.77
CA GLY A 367 -13.34 7.12 20.22
C GLY A 367 -13.66 8.49 19.63
N SER A 368 -12.61 9.26 19.35
CA SER A 368 -12.72 10.55 18.66
C SER A 368 -12.78 10.38 17.15
N PHE A 369 -13.43 11.30 16.47
CA PHE A 369 -13.41 11.43 15.03
C PHE A 369 -12.56 12.64 14.60
N THR A 370 -11.69 12.46 13.61
CA THR A 370 -10.96 13.56 12.98
C THR A 370 -10.97 13.40 11.48
N SER A 371 -11.29 14.47 10.75
CA SER A 371 -11.18 14.50 9.29
C SER A 371 -10.50 15.77 8.77
N SER A 372 -9.79 15.62 7.66
CA SER A 372 -9.28 16.73 6.87
C SER A 372 -9.32 16.43 5.37
N GLY A 373 -9.52 17.48 4.57
CA GLY A 373 -9.56 17.43 3.10
C GLY A 373 -10.07 18.70 2.45
N THR A 374 -10.48 18.57 1.19
CA THR A 374 -11.14 19.64 0.44
C THR A 374 -12.60 19.73 0.83
N GLY A 375 -13.39 18.68 0.63
CA GLY A 375 -14.81 18.67 0.97
C GLY A 375 -15.15 17.61 2.01
N PHE A 376 -16.23 17.85 2.75
CA PHE A 376 -16.81 16.84 3.64
C PHE A 376 -18.31 16.78 3.45
N ARG A 377 -18.82 15.62 3.07
CA ARG A 377 -20.25 15.33 2.98
C ARG A 377 -20.55 14.08 3.79
N THR A 378 -21.55 14.14 4.65
CA THR A 378 -22.15 12.94 5.27
C THR A 378 -23.66 13.08 5.29
N GLU A 379 -24.35 11.97 5.05
CA GLU A 379 -25.82 11.88 5.02
C GLU A 379 -26.30 10.78 5.99
N ASP A 380 -27.60 10.46 5.98
CA ASP A 380 -28.25 9.46 6.82
C ASP A 380 -28.04 9.64 8.33
N ASN A 381 -27.12 8.87 8.95
CA ASN A 381 -26.85 8.94 10.38
C ASN A 381 -25.95 10.13 10.76
N GLY A 382 -25.44 10.87 9.77
CA GLY A 382 -24.58 12.02 9.99
C GLY A 382 -23.28 11.61 10.69
N LEU A 383 -22.89 12.32 11.74
CA LEU A 383 -21.68 12.05 12.52
C LEU A 383 -22.00 11.90 14.01
N ARG A 384 -21.66 10.76 14.59
CA ARG A 384 -21.84 10.47 16.03
C ARG A 384 -20.54 9.99 16.66
N THR A 385 -20.16 10.60 17.79
CA THR A 385 -19.09 10.09 18.66
C THR A 385 -19.67 9.83 20.05
N PHE A 386 -19.60 8.60 20.56
CA PHE A 386 -20.18 8.20 21.84
C PHE A 386 -19.25 8.46 23.05
N GLY A 387 -18.46 9.54 23.03
CA GLY A 387 -17.56 9.92 24.14
C GLY A 387 -16.33 10.73 23.73
N GLY A 388 -15.87 10.57 22.48
CA GLY A 388 -14.72 11.31 21.96
C GLY A 388 -15.06 12.66 21.34
N ASN A 389 -14.03 13.42 21.01
CA ASN A 389 -14.15 14.69 20.28
C ASN A 389 -14.46 14.45 18.80
N ALA A 390 -15.08 15.43 18.16
CA ALA A 390 -15.22 15.48 16.70
C ALA A 390 -14.48 16.70 16.16
N SER A 391 -13.52 16.50 15.26
CA SER A 391 -12.73 17.57 14.64
C SER A 391 -12.75 17.47 13.12
N LEU A 392 -13.28 18.48 12.44
CA LEU A 392 -13.39 18.54 10.99
C LEU A 392 -12.60 19.77 10.49
N THR A 393 -11.63 19.59 9.60
CA THR A 393 -10.80 20.66 9.06
C THR A 393 -10.71 20.58 7.54
N HIS A 394 -11.48 21.40 6.84
CA HIS A 394 -11.65 21.31 5.38
C HIS A 394 -11.44 22.65 4.68
N THR A 395 -10.92 22.63 3.45
CA THR A 395 -10.66 23.86 2.66
C THR A 395 -11.83 24.26 1.74
N GLY A 396 -12.78 23.36 1.55
CA GLY A 396 -13.97 23.53 0.74
C GLY A 396 -15.24 23.32 1.57
N ASN A 397 -16.33 22.96 0.89
CA ASN A 397 -17.65 22.88 1.51
C ASN A 397 -17.73 21.73 2.50
N LEU A 398 -18.41 21.99 3.61
CA LEU A 398 -18.81 21.00 4.58
C LEU A 398 -20.33 20.93 4.60
N GLU A 399 -20.87 19.75 4.33
CA GLU A 399 -22.30 19.48 4.23
C GLU A 399 -22.66 18.26 5.09
N ILE A 400 -23.53 18.46 6.07
CA ILE A 400 -23.97 17.39 6.96
C ILE A 400 -25.49 17.41 6.99
N THR A 401 -26.09 16.36 6.46
CA THR A 401 -27.54 16.25 6.29
C THR A 401 -28.13 15.13 7.13
N GLU A 402 -29.44 15.22 7.36
CA GLU A 402 -30.30 14.20 8.00
C GLU A 402 -29.93 13.85 9.45
N GLY A 403 -28.84 13.14 9.67
CA GLY A 403 -28.41 12.64 10.98
C GLY A 403 -27.70 13.67 11.84
N GLY A 404 -27.27 14.79 11.24
CA GLY A 404 -26.62 15.88 11.95
C GLY A 404 -25.25 15.50 12.51
N ILE A 405 -24.81 16.21 13.56
CA ILE A 405 -23.57 15.89 14.31
C ILE A 405 -23.89 15.75 15.79
N GLY A 406 -23.32 14.76 16.45
CA GLY A 406 -23.44 14.56 17.89
C GLY A 406 -22.14 14.08 18.50
N THR A 407 -21.76 14.65 19.64
CA THR A 407 -20.74 14.07 20.53
C THR A 407 -21.36 13.79 21.90
N ASP A 408 -21.17 12.59 22.46
CA ASP A 408 -21.65 12.22 23.79
C ASP A 408 -20.59 12.48 24.88
N GLY A 409 -20.06 13.70 24.93
CA GLY A 409 -19.19 14.17 26.02
C GLY A 409 -17.94 14.93 25.58
N GLY A 410 -17.53 14.80 24.31
CA GLY A 410 -16.38 15.53 23.76
C GLY A 410 -16.72 16.89 23.14
N ASP A 411 -15.70 17.66 22.80
CA ASP A 411 -15.82 18.90 22.03
C ASP A 411 -16.13 18.61 20.56
N LEU A 412 -16.89 19.52 19.95
CA LEU A 412 -17.07 19.57 18.50
C LEU A 412 -16.35 20.79 17.94
N ARG A 413 -15.39 20.55 17.05
CA ARG A 413 -14.64 21.59 16.34
C ARG A 413 -14.77 21.41 14.83
N ILE A 414 -15.23 22.45 14.15
CA ILE A 414 -15.36 22.49 12.70
C ILE A 414 -14.62 23.72 12.17
N ASN A 415 -13.74 23.52 11.21
CA ASN A 415 -13.06 24.58 10.46
C ASN A 415 -13.27 24.32 8.97
N SER A 416 -13.97 25.22 8.29
CA SER A 416 -14.12 25.22 6.83
C SER A 416 -13.58 26.52 6.23
N SER A 417 -12.96 26.45 5.05
CA SER A 417 -12.61 27.65 4.28
C SER A 417 -13.67 28.06 3.23
N ALA A 418 -14.77 27.31 3.13
CA ALA A 418 -15.91 27.64 2.28
C ALA A 418 -17.20 27.60 3.10
N THR A 419 -18.32 27.09 2.58
CA THR A 419 -19.59 27.03 3.32
C THR A 419 -19.62 25.83 4.27
N ALA A 420 -20.19 26.03 5.46
CA ALA A 420 -20.55 24.97 6.39
C ALA A 420 -22.07 24.91 6.53
N SER A 421 -22.67 23.80 6.08
CA SER A 421 -24.13 23.59 6.04
C SER A 421 -24.52 22.39 6.90
N PHE A 422 -25.53 22.57 7.74
CA PHE A 422 -26.06 21.56 8.65
C PHE A 422 -27.59 21.46 8.49
N SER A 423 -28.12 20.25 8.34
CA SER A 423 -29.57 20.00 8.29
C SER A 423 -29.97 18.71 9.02
N GLY A 424 -31.28 18.53 9.27
CA GLY A 424 -31.80 17.32 9.92
C GLY A 424 -31.72 17.37 11.44
N ASN A 425 -31.06 16.40 12.08
CA ASN A 425 -30.95 16.30 13.54
C ASN A 425 -30.00 17.34 14.18
N GLY A 426 -29.55 18.33 13.41
CA GLY A 426 -28.80 19.47 13.91
C GLY A 426 -27.39 19.13 14.37
N VAL A 427 -26.86 19.92 15.30
CA VAL A 427 -25.52 19.79 15.86
C VAL A 427 -25.61 19.79 17.37
N TYR A 428 -25.10 18.75 18.03
CA TYR A 428 -25.11 18.70 19.49
C TYR A 428 -23.85 18.12 20.12
N THR A 429 -23.66 18.46 21.39
CA THR A 429 -22.65 17.86 22.28
C THR A 429 -23.34 17.56 23.62
N ASN A 430 -23.07 16.44 24.28
CA ASN A 430 -23.59 16.12 25.63
C ASN A 430 -22.58 16.42 26.74
N GLY A 431 -21.82 17.52 26.64
CA GLY A 431 -20.90 17.93 27.70
C GLY A 431 -19.70 18.79 27.25
N GLY A 432 -19.41 18.83 25.95
CA GLY A 432 -18.34 19.65 25.38
C GLY A 432 -18.83 20.96 24.78
N THR A 433 -17.88 21.74 24.26
CA THR A 433 -18.11 22.98 23.53
C THR A 433 -18.40 22.72 22.04
N ILE A 434 -19.15 23.61 21.41
CA ILE A 434 -19.34 23.62 19.96
C ILE A 434 -18.61 24.84 19.39
N LEU A 435 -17.62 24.59 18.53
CA LEU A 435 -16.93 25.62 17.76
C LEU A 435 -17.06 25.34 16.27
N VAL A 436 -17.76 26.21 15.55
CA VAL A 436 -17.82 26.20 14.08
C VAL A 436 -17.19 27.48 13.55
N GLN A 437 -16.12 27.33 12.77
CA GLN A 437 -15.44 28.42 12.08
C GLN A 437 -15.49 28.18 10.58
N SER A 438 -15.91 29.20 9.82
CA SER A 438 -16.14 29.11 8.38
C SER A 438 -15.73 30.40 7.66
N ASN A 439 -14.87 30.34 6.64
CA ASN A 439 -14.61 31.52 5.80
C ASN A 439 -15.77 31.81 4.82
N GLY A 440 -16.74 30.91 4.69
CA GLY A 440 -17.98 31.12 3.97
C GLY A 440 -19.18 31.18 4.93
N LEU A 441 -20.37 30.93 4.38
CA LEU A 441 -21.62 30.96 5.13
C LEU A 441 -21.64 29.82 6.15
N ILE A 442 -22.11 30.10 7.36
CA ILE A 442 -22.61 29.05 8.26
C ILE A 442 -24.13 29.01 8.09
N HIS A 443 -24.64 27.91 7.55
CA HIS A 443 -26.07 27.71 7.36
C HIS A 443 -26.56 26.53 8.18
N VAL A 444 -27.55 26.77 9.03
CA VAL A 444 -28.22 25.76 9.83
C VAL A 444 -29.66 25.72 9.39
N ASN A 445 -29.99 24.72 8.59
CA ASN A 445 -31.32 24.55 8.02
C ASN A 445 -32.29 23.96 9.07
N THR A 446 -33.55 23.75 8.68
CA THR A 446 -34.63 23.20 9.49
C THR A 446 -34.25 21.89 10.16
N GLY A 447 -34.53 21.75 11.46
CA GLY A 447 -34.07 20.63 12.27
C GLY A 447 -34.02 20.92 13.76
N ALA A 448 -33.26 20.10 14.49
CA ALA A 448 -33.04 20.29 15.94
C ALA A 448 -32.08 21.45 16.29
N GLY A 449 -31.46 22.08 15.27
CA GLY A 449 -30.57 23.24 15.45
C GLY A 449 -29.28 22.91 16.20
N PHE A 450 -28.74 23.85 16.99
CA PHE A 450 -27.51 23.66 17.77
C PHE A 450 -27.86 23.48 19.25
N THR A 451 -27.41 22.39 19.89
CA THR A 451 -27.67 22.14 21.31
C THR A 451 -26.42 21.66 22.05
N SER A 452 -25.98 22.37 23.09
CA SER A 452 -24.85 21.96 23.92
C SER A 452 -25.29 21.42 25.29
N GLY A 453 -25.80 20.18 25.28
CA GLY A 453 -25.63 19.18 26.34
C GLY A 453 -26.26 19.39 27.73
N PRO A 454 -26.98 18.37 28.27
CA PRO A 454 -27.74 18.47 29.50
C PRO A 454 -26.93 18.60 30.80
N ALA A 455 -25.63 18.34 30.77
CA ALA A 455 -24.87 18.20 32.02
C ALA A 455 -24.35 19.53 32.59
N ASN A 456 -24.04 20.55 31.77
CA ASN A 456 -23.51 21.85 32.24
C ASN A 456 -23.67 23.03 31.26
N GLY A 457 -24.40 22.89 30.14
CA GLY A 457 -24.54 23.97 29.14
C GLY A 457 -23.18 24.38 28.54
N GLY A 458 -22.70 23.65 27.54
CA GLY A 458 -21.43 23.99 26.87
C GLY A 458 -21.49 25.35 26.14
N ASP A 459 -20.34 25.97 25.89
CA ASP A 459 -20.29 27.17 25.05
C ASP A 459 -20.53 26.79 23.58
N ILE A 460 -21.32 27.62 22.89
CA ILE A 460 -21.56 27.54 21.45
C ILE A 460 -20.93 28.77 20.79
N THR A 461 -19.96 28.56 19.90
CA THR A 461 -19.28 29.62 19.17
C THR A 461 -19.38 29.37 17.67
N LEU A 462 -20.06 30.27 16.96
CA LEU A 462 -20.16 30.27 15.50
C LEU A 462 -19.44 31.49 14.94
N ARG A 463 -18.44 31.27 14.07
CA ARG A 463 -17.62 32.33 13.47
C ARG A 463 -17.62 32.20 11.96
N SER A 464 -18.21 33.17 11.26
CA SER A 464 -18.22 33.21 9.80
C SER A 464 -17.52 34.46 9.26
N ALA A 465 -16.92 34.38 8.07
CA ALA A 465 -16.47 35.58 7.37
C ALA A 465 -17.57 36.26 6.51
N THR A 466 -18.60 35.53 6.09
CA THR A 466 -19.62 36.06 5.16
C THR A 466 -21.01 36.20 5.77
N GLY A 467 -21.41 35.30 6.68
CA GLY A 467 -22.72 35.35 7.31
C GLY A 467 -23.06 34.09 8.12
N ILE A 468 -24.05 34.24 9.00
CA ILE A 468 -24.61 33.14 9.79
C ILE A 468 -26.12 33.16 9.56
N THR A 469 -26.71 32.04 9.11
CA THR A 469 -28.16 31.87 8.97
C THR A 469 -28.62 30.68 9.81
N LEU A 470 -29.51 30.94 10.76
CA LEU A 470 -30.04 29.95 11.70
C LEU A 470 -31.56 29.84 11.50
N ASP A 471 -31.97 28.79 10.78
CA ASP A 471 -33.38 28.43 10.55
C ASP A 471 -33.96 27.55 11.67
N SER A 472 -33.11 27.15 12.62
CA SER A 472 -33.43 26.27 13.75
C SER A 472 -32.91 26.86 15.07
N PRO A 473 -33.41 26.40 16.24
CA PRO A 473 -32.98 26.93 17.54
C PRO A 473 -31.49 26.75 17.81
N VAL A 474 -30.88 27.68 18.55
CA VAL A 474 -29.58 27.49 19.18
C VAL A 474 -29.78 27.51 20.68
N SER A 475 -29.38 26.45 21.37
CA SER A 475 -29.68 26.23 22.79
C SER A 475 -28.44 25.83 23.57
N SER A 476 -28.12 26.58 24.62
CA SER A 476 -27.07 26.23 25.59
C SER A 476 -27.61 25.66 26.90
N LEU A 477 -28.86 25.15 26.89
CA LEU A 477 -29.51 24.53 28.05
C LEU A 477 -28.84 23.22 28.50
N PRO A 478 -29.01 22.85 29.78
CA PRO A 478 -29.76 23.51 30.84
C PRO A 478 -28.93 24.54 31.61
N GLY A 479 -29.55 25.11 32.65
CA GLY A 479 -28.96 26.14 33.49
C GLY A 479 -29.45 27.54 33.12
N THR A 480 -28.87 28.55 33.75
CA THR A 480 -29.13 29.97 33.50
C THR A 480 -27.83 30.75 33.64
N GLY A 481 -27.79 31.99 33.14
CA GLY A 481 -26.64 32.89 33.31
C GLY A 481 -25.70 32.96 32.11
N GLY A 482 -25.88 32.10 31.09
CA GLY A 482 -25.21 32.23 29.81
C GLY A 482 -25.61 33.51 29.07
N VAL A 483 -24.69 34.04 28.27
CA VAL A 483 -24.87 35.30 27.53
C VAL A 483 -24.91 35.03 26.03
N LEU A 484 -25.79 35.74 25.31
CA LEU A 484 -25.72 35.86 23.86
C LEU A 484 -24.81 37.03 23.48
N SER A 485 -23.68 36.75 22.83
CA SER A 485 -22.80 37.77 22.22
C SER A 485 -22.98 37.76 20.70
N LEU A 486 -23.35 38.92 20.14
CA LEU A 486 -23.41 39.15 18.70
C LEU A 486 -22.30 40.13 18.31
N GLU A 487 -21.35 39.69 17.49
CA GLU A 487 -20.12 40.43 17.22
C GLU A 487 -19.86 40.59 15.70
N GLY A 488 -19.15 41.66 15.35
CA GLY A 488 -18.79 41.98 13.97
C GLY A 488 -19.97 42.55 13.16
N ASN A 489 -20.16 42.08 11.93
CA ASN A 489 -21.25 42.49 11.03
C ASN A 489 -22.56 41.78 11.39
N THR A 490 -23.24 42.27 12.41
CA THR A 490 -24.49 41.67 12.91
C THR A 490 -25.64 41.68 11.89
N ALA A 491 -25.60 42.54 10.86
CA ALA A 491 -26.60 42.53 9.78
C ALA A 491 -26.53 41.28 8.89
N ALA A 492 -25.41 40.56 8.92
CA ALA A 492 -25.22 39.28 8.24
C ALA A 492 -25.52 38.07 9.16
N ILE A 493 -26.03 38.31 10.37
CA ILE A 493 -26.54 37.27 11.28
C ILE A 493 -28.06 37.25 11.16
N VAL A 494 -28.60 36.18 10.58
CA VAL A 494 -30.04 35.97 10.42
C VAL A 494 -30.50 34.90 11.39
N LEU A 495 -31.32 35.32 12.37
CA LEU A 495 -31.92 34.44 13.38
C LEU A 495 -33.41 34.31 13.08
N ASN A 496 -33.81 33.19 12.46
CA ASN A 496 -35.23 32.92 12.21
C ASN A 496 -35.94 32.33 13.44
N MET A 497 -35.16 31.97 14.48
CA MET A 497 -35.64 31.58 15.80
C MET A 497 -34.78 32.23 16.89
N SER A 498 -35.40 32.59 18.01
CA SER A 498 -34.67 33.16 19.16
C SER A 498 -33.75 32.10 19.81
N PRO A 499 -32.48 32.42 20.09
CA PRO A 499 -31.61 31.54 20.88
C PRO A 499 -32.14 31.30 22.30
N VAL A 500 -31.89 30.12 22.84
CA VAL A 500 -32.25 29.71 24.20
C VAL A 500 -30.99 29.64 25.05
N LEU A 501 -30.87 30.55 26.01
CA LEU A 501 -29.68 30.66 26.86
C LEU A 501 -29.82 29.78 28.11
N GLY A 502 -28.89 28.84 28.27
CA GLY A 502 -28.70 28.06 29.48
C GLY A 502 -27.55 28.59 30.34
N ALA A 503 -26.70 27.68 30.83
CA ALA A 503 -25.46 28.06 31.54
C ALA A 503 -24.32 28.46 30.59
N GLY A 504 -24.28 27.91 29.38
CA GLY A 504 -23.24 28.18 28.38
C GLY A 504 -23.48 29.46 27.61
N ASN A 505 -22.40 30.10 27.17
CA ASN A 505 -22.46 31.28 26.31
C ASN A 505 -22.73 30.89 24.86
N ILE A 506 -23.48 31.74 24.15
CA ILE A 506 -23.66 31.65 22.71
C ILE A 506 -22.97 32.85 22.08
N THR A 507 -21.92 32.63 21.30
CA THR A 507 -21.18 33.67 20.58
C THR A 507 -21.38 33.51 19.08
N LEU A 508 -21.95 34.52 18.44
CA LEU A 508 -22.12 34.60 16.98
C LEU A 508 -21.28 35.76 16.44
N TYR A 509 -20.28 35.45 15.62
CA TYR A 509 -19.36 36.42 15.06
C TYR A 509 -19.38 36.38 13.54
N VAL A 510 -19.60 37.54 12.89
CA VAL A 510 -19.41 37.69 11.44
C VAL A 510 -18.35 38.74 11.13
N GLY A 511 -17.26 38.39 10.48
CA GLY A 511 -16.22 39.35 10.13
C GLY A 511 -14.94 38.69 9.65
N SER A 512 -13.89 39.48 9.39
CA SER A 512 -12.61 38.92 8.94
C SER A 512 -12.06 37.95 9.97
N LEU A 513 -12.13 36.66 9.66
CA LEU A 513 -11.43 35.63 10.40
C LEU A 513 -9.96 35.75 10.00
N GLN A 514 -9.19 36.58 10.73
CA GLN A 514 -7.76 36.59 10.52
C GLN A 514 -7.28 35.14 10.69
N PRO A 515 -6.69 34.49 9.67
CA PRO A 515 -5.89 33.31 9.94
C PRO A 515 -4.86 33.76 10.97
N ALA A 516 -4.58 32.92 11.99
CA ALA A 516 -3.43 33.14 12.86
C ALA A 516 -2.27 33.54 11.95
N SER A 517 -1.80 34.77 12.09
CA SER A 517 -1.01 35.45 11.07
C SER A 517 0.09 34.51 10.59
N ILE A 518 -0.05 34.00 9.36
CA ILE A 518 1.08 33.42 8.65
C ILE A 518 2.08 34.57 8.63
N PRO A 519 3.29 34.39 9.20
CA PRO A 519 4.24 35.48 9.24
C PRO A 519 4.32 36.06 7.84
N THR A 520 4.09 37.36 7.74
CA THR A 520 4.00 38.02 6.45
C THR A 520 5.29 37.78 5.67
N LEU A 521 5.28 37.92 4.35
CA LEU A 521 6.51 37.87 3.54
C LEU A 521 7.62 38.79 4.09
N SER A 522 7.29 39.81 4.89
CA SER A 522 8.27 40.63 5.60
C SER A 522 8.98 39.90 6.76
N GLU A 523 8.29 39.01 7.46
CA GLU A 523 8.84 38.19 8.55
C GLU A 523 9.62 36.98 8.02
N TRP A 524 9.12 36.31 6.98
CA TRP A 524 9.93 35.34 6.22
C TRP A 524 11.13 36.01 5.56
N GLY A 525 10.94 37.23 5.06
CA GLY A 525 12.00 38.09 4.55
C GLY A 525 13.08 38.31 5.59
N MET A 526 12.72 38.61 6.84
CA MET A 526 13.68 38.76 7.94
C MET A 526 14.43 37.46 8.27
N ILE A 527 13.76 36.30 8.25
CA ILE A 527 14.41 35.00 8.49
C ILE A 527 15.38 34.66 7.35
N ILE A 528 14.95 34.82 6.10
CA ILE A 528 15.78 34.58 4.91
C ILE A 528 16.96 35.56 4.87
N MET A 529 16.75 36.85 5.17
CA MET A 529 17.84 37.83 5.25
C MET A 529 18.82 37.48 6.37
N SER A 530 18.33 37.02 7.52
CA SER A 530 19.18 36.58 8.63
C SER A 530 20.06 35.39 8.24
N PHE A 531 19.52 34.42 7.49
CA PHE A 531 20.29 33.30 6.94
C PHE A 531 21.31 33.75 5.89
N ILE A 532 20.96 34.67 4.99
CA ILE A 532 21.88 35.23 3.99
C ILE A 532 23.02 36.00 4.68
N LEU A 533 22.72 36.84 5.66
CA LEU A 533 23.70 37.57 6.46
C LEU A 533 24.62 36.63 7.25
N LEU A 534 24.07 35.57 7.83
CA LEU A 534 24.85 34.54 8.54
C LEU A 534 25.80 33.81 7.58
N MET A 535 25.33 33.42 6.39
CA MET A 535 26.15 32.78 5.36
C MET A 535 27.25 33.72 4.85
N ALA A 536 26.93 34.99 4.62
CA ALA A 536 27.91 36.01 4.22
C ALA A 536 28.98 36.23 5.31
N ALA A 537 28.57 36.27 6.58
CA ALA A 537 29.50 36.38 7.71
C ALA A 537 30.42 35.15 7.82
N LEU A 538 29.88 33.94 7.66
CA LEU A 538 30.66 32.70 7.62
C LEU A 538 31.67 32.68 6.46
N GLN A 539 31.28 33.18 5.29
CA GLN A 539 32.14 33.26 4.12
C GLN A 539 33.25 34.31 4.30
N ALA A 540 32.93 35.46 4.89
CA ALA A 540 33.90 36.48 5.26
C ALA A 540 34.90 35.97 6.32
N ILE A 541 34.43 35.21 7.32
CA ILE A 541 35.30 34.57 8.31
C ILE A 541 36.23 33.57 7.61
N ARG A 542 35.72 32.71 6.71
CA ARG A 542 36.55 31.78 5.93
C ARG A 542 37.62 32.48 5.09
N GLN A 543 37.30 33.61 4.47
CA GLN A 543 38.28 34.39 3.70
C GLN A 543 39.33 35.05 4.60
N LYS A 544 38.95 35.47 5.80
CA LYS A 544 39.84 36.17 6.74
C LYS A 544 40.74 35.21 7.53
N THR A 545 40.35 33.95 7.72
CA THR A 545 41.14 32.95 8.47
C THR A 545 42.15 32.19 7.62
N GLY A 546 42.28 32.48 6.32
CA GLY A 546 43.42 32.02 5.52
C GLY A 546 43.59 30.49 5.43
N PHE A 547 42.52 29.71 5.57
CA PHE A 547 42.57 28.27 5.31
C PHE A 547 42.60 28.03 3.79
N SER A 548 43.76 28.25 3.16
CA SER A 548 44.05 27.61 1.88
C SER A 548 44.30 26.13 2.16
N SER A 549 43.34 25.26 1.81
CA SER A 549 43.56 23.82 1.81
C SER A 549 44.48 23.46 0.64
N GLN A 550 45.79 23.46 0.88
CA GLN A 550 46.68 22.54 0.19
C GLN A 550 46.83 21.28 1.06
N ALA A 551 46.03 20.27 0.76
CA ALA A 551 46.28 18.85 0.98
C ALA A 551 45.32 18.04 0.13
#